data_AF-A0A1F9LMB0-F1
#
_entry.id   AF-A0A1F9LMB0-F1
#
_cell.length_a   1.000
_cell.length_b   1.000
_cell.length_c   1.000
_cell.angle_alpha   90.00
_cell.angle_beta   90.00
_cell.angle_gamma   90.00
#
_symmetry.space_group_name_H-M   'P 1'
#
loop_
_entity.id
_entity.type
_entity.pdbx_description
1 polymer ?
#
loop_
_entity_poly.entity_id
_entity_poly.type
_entity_poly.pdbx_seq_one_letter_code
_entity_poly.pdbx_strand_id
1 'polypeptide(L)'
;MDTIVRAIPLEDFLLDILTSSGVQGLFDLKSYLGDSAFAELRDPACFRLVQPAHHGIRWPHDQEISSDTILWDLQQRGDTDRAPDTASDLDEYQSSALPTELAPTPLHRGKGKDVETT
;
A
#
# COMPACT_ATOMS: atom_id res chain seq x y z
N MET A 1 -7.07 7.42 -17.40
CA MET A 1 -5.98 6.48 -17.05
C MET A 1 -4.79 6.77 -17.91
N ASP A 2 -3.60 6.77 -17.32
CA ASP A 2 -2.35 6.70 -18.09
C ASP A 2 -2.20 5.33 -18.73
N THR A 3 -1.73 5.31 -19.97
CA THR A 3 -1.45 4.08 -20.71
C THR A 3 0.04 3.85 -20.80
N ILE A 4 0.47 2.59 -20.83
CA ILE A 4 1.88 2.25 -21.00
C ILE A 4 2.21 2.31 -22.49
N VAL A 5 3.08 3.25 -22.86
CA VAL A 5 3.52 3.41 -24.25
C VAL A 5 4.78 2.60 -24.54
N ARG A 6 5.58 2.29 -23.52
CA ARG A 6 6.79 1.48 -23.65
C ARG A 6 7.02 0.67 -22.38
N ALA A 7 7.38 -0.59 -22.57
CA ALA A 7 7.82 -1.48 -21.51
C ALA A 7 9.05 -2.25 -22.03
N ILE A 8 10.23 -1.95 -21.50
CA ILE A 8 11.48 -2.62 -21.86
C ILE A 8 11.93 -3.49 -20.69
N PRO A 9 12.03 -4.82 -20.88
CA PRO A 9 12.64 -5.71 -19.89
C PRO A 9 14.15 -5.45 -19.82
N LEU A 10 14.61 -5.12 -18.62
CA LEU A 10 16.01 -4.95 -18.27
C LEU A 10 16.52 -6.17 -17.49
N GLU A 11 17.79 -6.12 -17.14
CA GLU A 11 18.43 -7.07 -16.24
C GLU A 11 17.82 -6.94 -14.83
N ASP A 12 18.11 -7.91 -13.95
CA ASP A 12 17.66 -7.86 -12.55
C ASP A 12 16.13 -7.83 -12.34
N PHE A 13 15.33 -8.26 -13.32
CA PHE A 13 13.86 -8.19 -13.30
C PHE A 13 13.31 -6.76 -13.18
N LEU A 14 14.06 -5.80 -13.70
CA LEU A 14 13.64 -4.41 -13.82
C LEU A 14 12.91 -4.18 -15.15
N LEU A 15 11.91 -3.31 -15.14
CA LEU A 15 11.22 -2.83 -16.33
C LEU A 15 11.40 -1.32 -16.45
N ASP A 16 11.93 -0.87 -17.58
CA ASP A 16 11.84 0.55 -17.96
C ASP A 16 10.46 0.80 -18.57
N ILE A 17 9.66 1.56 -17.83
CA ILE A 17 8.29 1.89 -18.20
C ILE A 17 8.22 3.36 -18.60
N LEU A 18 7.57 3.63 -19.74
CA LEU A 18 7.16 4.97 -20.14
C LEU A 18 5.65 5.00 -20.32
N THR A 19 5.01 6.02 -19.75
CA THR A 19 3.58 6.26 -19.86
C THR A 19 3.27 7.34 -20.90
N SER A 20 2.01 7.37 -21.37
CA SER A 20 1.54 8.36 -22.34
C SER A 20 1.64 9.80 -21.85
N SER A 21 1.56 10.03 -20.54
CA SER A 21 1.71 11.36 -19.94
C SER A 21 3.17 11.79 -19.76
N GLY A 22 4.14 10.92 -20.12
CA GLY A 22 5.57 11.22 -20.02
C GLY A 22 6.19 10.82 -18.68
N VAL A 23 5.49 10.07 -17.84
CA VAL A 23 6.08 9.49 -16.62
C VAL A 23 6.97 8.32 -17.05
N GLN A 24 8.23 8.34 -16.63
CA GLN A 24 9.19 7.26 -16.88
C GLN A 24 9.84 6.82 -15.58
N GLY A 25 10.07 5.52 -15.43
CA GLY A 25 10.91 5.03 -14.35
C GLY A 25 11.12 3.52 -14.38
N LEU A 26 11.90 3.04 -13.42
CA LEU A 26 12.26 1.63 -13.27
C LEU A 26 11.29 0.96 -12.30
N PHE A 27 10.57 -0.03 -12.79
CA PHE A 27 9.67 -0.87 -12.00
C PHE A 27 10.35 -2.20 -11.68
N ASP A 28 10.44 -2.53 -10.39
CA ASP A 28 11.15 -3.72 -9.91
C ASP A 28 10.17 -4.86 -9.60
N LEU A 29 10.29 -5.97 -10.35
CA LEU A 29 9.46 -7.14 -10.14
C LEU A 29 9.95 -8.07 -9.03
N LYS A 30 11.17 -7.93 -8.51
CA LYS A 30 11.72 -8.87 -7.52
C LYS A 30 10.83 -9.02 -6.29
N SER A 31 10.23 -7.93 -5.82
CA SER A 31 9.28 -7.94 -4.70
C SER A 31 8.01 -8.76 -4.98
N TYR A 32 7.62 -8.86 -6.25
CA TYR A 32 6.43 -9.59 -6.70
C TYR A 32 6.74 -11.05 -7.04
N LEU A 33 7.99 -11.39 -7.42
CA LEU A 33 8.42 -12.77 -7.68
C LEU A 33 8.33 -13.70 -6.46
N GLY A 34 8.11 -13.16 -5.27
CA GLY A 34 7.83 -13.92 -4.06
C GLY A 34 6.46 -14.61 -4.08
N ASP A 35 5.52 -14.10 -4.86
CA ASP A 35 4.18 -14.67 -4.97
C ASP A 35 4.15 -15.83 -5.98
N SER A 36 3.37 -16.86 -5.67
CA SER A 36 3.11 -18.00 -6.56
C SER A 36 2.53 -17.57 -7.91
N ALA A 37 1.76 -16.48 -7.96
CA ALA A 37 1.18 -15.95 -9.18
C ALA A 37 2.22 -15.45 -10.21
N PHE A 38 3.41 -15.06 -9.75
CA PHE A 38 4.50 -14.55 -10.59
C PHE A 38 5.69 -15.51 -10.66
N ALA A 39 5.53 -16.76 -10.21
CA ALA A 39 6.60 -17.76 -10.21
C ALA A 39 7.16 -18.02 -11.62
N GLU A 40 6.32 -17.92 -12.66
CA GLU A 40 6.72 -18.08 -14.06
C GLU A 40 7.61 -16.95 -14.58
N LEU A 41 7.47 -15.74 -14.02
CA LEU A 41 8.30 -14.58 -14.37
C LEU A 41 9.73 -14.70 -13.83
N ARG A 42 10.01 -15.68 -12.97
CA ARG A 42 11.38 -16.03 -12.57
C ARG A 42 12.19 -16.57 -13.74
N ASP A 43 11.52 -17.12 -14.76
CA ASP A 43 12.18 -17.48 -15.99
C ASP A 43 12.44 -16.21 -16.83
N PRO A 44 13.70 -15.88 -17.15
CA PRO A 44 14.03 -14.69 -17.92
C PRO A 44 13.46 -14.72 -19.35
N ALA A 45 13.21 -15.90 -19.92
CA ALA A 45 12.53 -16.01 -21.21
C ALA A 45 11.07 -15.55 -21.08
N CYS A 46 10.36 -15.99 -20.05
CA CYS A 46 8.99 -15.53 -19.77
C CYS A 46 8.95 -14.03 -19.47
N PHE A 47 9.85 -13.53 -18.63
CA PHE A 47 9.93 -12.12 -18.27
C PHE A 47 10.07 -11.21 -19.50
N ARG A 48 10.91 -11.60 -20.47
CA ARG A 48 11.16 -10.84 -21.71
C ARG A 48 9.98 -10.81 -22.67
N LEU A 49 8.94 -11.62 -22.44
CA LEU A 49 7.69 -11.60 -23.22
C LEU A 49 6.72 -10.52 -22.74
N VAL A 50 7.14 -9.65 -21.83
CA VAL A 50 6.35 -8.49 -21.40
C VAL A 50 5.90 -7.67 -22.61
N GLN A 51 4.62 -7.33 -22.64
CA GLN A 51 4.04 -6.49 -23.67
C GLN A 51 3.26 -5.34 -23.03
N PRO A 52 3.41 -4.10 -23.55
CA PRO A 52 2.56 -3.00 -23.14
C PRO A 52 1.11 -3.29 -23.55
N ALA A 53 0.18 -3.09 -22.61
CA ALA A 53 -1.24 -3.27 -22.79
C ALA A 53 -1.98 -1.95 -22.49
N HIS A 54 -3.22 -1.82 -22.96
CA HIS A 54 -4.01 -0.58 -22.80
C HIS A 54 -4.17 -0.13 -21.34
N HIS A 55 -4.15 -1.05 -20.38
CA HIS A 55 -4.32 -0.77 -18.95
C HIS A 55 -3.08 -1.05 -18.10
N GLY A 56 -1.91 -1.32 -18.71
CA GLY A 56 -0.73 -1.74 -17.96
C GLY A 56 0.27 -2.50 -18.81
N ILE A 57 0.85 -3.54 -18.23
CA ILE A 57 1.71 -4.51 -18.91
C ILE A 57 1.15 -5.91 -18.72
N ARG A 58 1.30 -6.77 -19.73
CA ARG A 58 0.88 -8.18 -19.63
C ARG A 58 1.95 -9.14 -20.09
N TRP A 59 1.84 -10.36 -19.61
CA TRP A 59 2.58 -11.54 -20.04
C TRP A 59 1.64 -12.58 -20.66
N PRO A 60 2.16 -13.56 -21.41
CA PRO A 60 1.35 -14.56 -22.12
C PRO A 60 0.50 -15.46 -21.22
N HIS A 61 0.85 -15.62 -19.94
CA HIS A 61 0.14 -16.48 -18.99
C HIS A 61 -0.88 -15.72 -18.13
N ASP A 62 -1.51 -14.69 -18.70
CA ASP A 62 -2.52 -13.86 -18.04
C ASP A 62 -2.04 -13.11 -16.79
N GLN A 63 -0.73 -13.05 -16.56
CA GLN A 63 -0.16 -12.13 -15.57
C GLN A 63 -0.24 -10.72 -16.16
N GLU A 64 -0.92 -9.82 -15.45
CA GLU A 64 -0.94 -8.40 -15.78
C GLU A 64 -0.63 -7.56 -14.55
N ILE A 65 0.00 -6.41 -14.80
CA ILE A 65 0.20 -5.37 -13.79
C ILE A 65 -0.40 -4.09 -14.35
N SER A 66 -1.37 -3.55 -13.63
CA SER A 66 -2.07 -2.32 -14.01
C SER A 66 -1.14 -1.11 -13.99
N SER A 67 -1.41 -0.13 -14.85
CA SER A 67 -0.65 1.12 -14.89
C SER A 67 -0.71 1.87 -13.56
N ASP A 68 -1.84 1.83 -12.83
CA ASP A 68 -1.96 2.39 -11.48
C ASP A 68 -0.93 1.81 -10.49
N THR A 69 -0.72 0.49 -10.50
CA THR A 69 0.27 -0.16 -9.64
C THR A 69 1.69 0.27 -9.97
N ILE A 70 1.99 0.39 -11.27
CA ILE A 70 3.30 0.87 -11.74
C ILE A 70 3.50 2.32 -11.33
N LEU A 71 2.53 3.20 -11.59
CA LEU A 71 2.62 4.62 -11.22
C LEU A 71 2.83 4.79 -9.70
N TRP A 72 2.13 4.00 -8.89
CA TRP A 72 2.28 4.04 -7.44
C TRP A 72 3.70 3.67 -6.99
N ASP A 73 4.29 2.60 -7.53
CA ASP A 73 5.68 2.22 -7.22
C ASP A 73 6.69 3.27 -7.70
N LEU A 74 6.49 3.81 -8.92
CA LEU A 74 7.33 4.87 -9.47
C LEU A 74 7.27 6.16 -8.62
N GLN A 75 6.10 6.52 -8.10
CA GLN A 75 5.94 7.66 -7.19
C GLN A 75 6.64 7.42 -5.85
N GLN A 76 6.51 6.22 -5.26
CA GLN A 76 7.11 5.88 -3.97
C GLN A 76 8.64 5.80 -4.03
N ARG A 77 9.21 5.37 -5.16
CA ARG A 77 10.68 5.30 -5.36
C ARG A 77 11.29 6.64 -5.74
N GLY A 78 10.52 7.52 -6.40
CA GLY A 78 10.93 8.88 -6.74
C GLY A 78 11.26 9.77 -5.53
N ASP A 79 10.81 9.40 -4.33
CA ASP A 79 11.10 10.13 -3.08
C ASP A 79 12.40 9.68 -2.38
N THR A 80 13.07 8.61 -2.82
CA THR A 80 14.25 8.09 -2.08
C THR A 80 15.56 8.86 -2.36
N ASP A 81 15.61 9.74 -3.36
CA ASP A 81 16.70 10.73 -3.50
C ASP A 81 16.36 12.08 -2.82
N ARG A 82 15.14 12.23 -2.29
CA ARG A 82 14.84 13.29 -1.34
C ARG A 82 15.26 12.76 0.03
N ALA A 83 16.48 13.10 0.43
CA ALA A 83 16.93 12.91 1.81
C ALA A 83 15.80 13.29 2.78
N PRO A 84 15.56 12.51 3.86
CA PRO A 84 14.56 12.86 4.85
C PRO A 84 15.04 14.03 5.71
N ASP A 85 15.11 15.23 5.14
CA ASP A 85 15.01 16.46 5.91
C ASP A 85 13.53 16.85 5.96
N THR A 86 12.82 16.25 6.89
CA THR A 86 11.76 16.87 7.70
C THR A 86 11.10 15.73 8.43
N ALA A 87 11.61 15.46 9.63
CA ALA A 87 10.75 15.01 10.70
C ALA A 87 9.59 16.01 10.81
N SER A 88 8.39 15.63 10.41
CA SER A 88 7.17 16.22 10.95
C SER A 88 5.99 15.28 10.70
N ASP A 89 5.14 15.21 11.73
CA ASP A 89 3.78 14.69 11.70
C ASP A 89 3.59 13.17 11.80
N LEU A 90 4.12 12.63 12.90
CA LEU A 90 3.23 11.93 13.84
C LEU A 90 2.46 12.99 14.64
N ASP A 91 1.38 13.50 14.08
CA ASP A 91 0.32 14.27 14.74
C ASP A 91 -0.96 13.74 14.06
N GLU A 92 -1.99 13.18 14.67
CA GLU A 92 -2.55 13.42 15.98
C GLU A 92 -3.54 12.25 16.23
N TYR A 93 -3.04 11.08 16.66
CA TYR A 93 -3.90 9.98 17.12
C TYR A 93 -3.88 9.92 18.64
N GLN A 94 -4.34 11.01 19.26
CA GLN A 94 -4.72 11.01 20.68
C GLN A 94 -5.98 11.87 20.87
N SER A 95 -7.03 11.19 21.32
CA SER A 95 -8.10 11.73 22.17
C SER A 95 -9.06 12.74 21.56
N SER A 96 -10.04 12.22 20.82
CA SER A 96 -11.37 12.84 20.75
C SER A 96 -12.03 12.75 22.12
N ALA A 97 -11.77 13.74 22.97
CA ALA A 97 -12.53 14.00 24.19
C ALA A 97 -13.93 14.53 23.82
N LEU A 98 -14.99 13.85 24.26
CA LEU A 98 -16.31 14.43 24.42
C LEU A 98 -16.46 14.88 25.88
N PRO A 99 -16.69 16.16 26.18
CA PRO A 99 -16.89 16.62 27.55
C PRO A 99 -18.38 16.74 27.92
N THR A 100 -18.67 16.46 29.20
CA THR A 100 -19.74 17.06 30.03
C THR A 100 -21.15 16.49 29.77
N GLU A 101 -21.97 16.05 30.72
CA GLU A 101 -22.12 16.25 32.17
C GLU A 101 -23.13 15.21 32.69
N LEU A 102 -23.05 14.84 33.97
CA LEU A 102 -24.16 14.77 34.96
C LEU A 102 -23.83 13.75 36.05
N ALA A 103 -23.18 14.24 37.09
CA ALA A 103 -23.37 13.68 38.42
C ALA A 103 -24.82 13.96 38.86
N PRO A 104 -25.38 13.09 39.72
CA PRO A 104 -25.74 13.62 41.03
C PRO A 104 -25.17 12.79 42.18
N THR A 105 -24.47 13.54 43.03
CA THR A 105 -24.28 13.51 44.49
C THR A 105 -24.74 12.29 45.31
N PRO A 106 -23.91 11.80 46.25
CA PRO A 106 -24.28 10.74 47.18
C PRO A 106 -24.97 11.31 48.43
N LEU A 107 -26.08 10.70 48.90
CA LEU A 107 -26.52 10.85 50.29
C LEU A 107 -27.61 9.85 50.69
N HIS A 108 -27.54 9.47 51.97
CA HIS A 108 -28.43 8.64 52.80
C HIS A 108 -28.14 7.13 52.78
N ARG A 109 -27.54 6.53 53.83
CA ARG A 109 -27.95 6.41 55.25
C ARG A 109 -29.10 5.39 55.45
N GLY A 110 -28.74 4.26 56.07
CA GLY A 110 -29.62 3.23 56.66
C GLY A 110 -28.88 1.90 56.57
N LYS A 111 -28.20 1.36 57.59
CA LYS A 111 -28.60 0.89 58.93
C LYS A 111 -29.73 -0.14 58.89
N GLY A 112 -29.36 -1.38 59.23
CA GLY A 112 -30.25 -2.50 59.47
C GLY A 112 -30.36 -3.45 58.28
N LYS A 113 -30.49 -4.75 58.45
CA LYS A 113 -30.84 -5.54 59.63
C LYS A 113 -30.82 -7.02 59.18
N ASP A 114 -30.35 -7.88 60.08
CA ASP A 114 -30.77 -9.26 60.37
C ASP A 114 -30.91 -10.36 59.28
N VAL A 115 -30.46 -11.58 59.66
CA VAL A 115 -31.17 -12.89 59.62
C VAL A 115 -31.28 -13.61 58.24
N GLU A 116 -30.53 -14.69 57.97
CA GLU A 116 -30.73 -16.13 58.31
C GLU A 116 -31.34 -16.96 57.15
N THR A 117 -30.93 -18.23 57.09
CA THR A 117 -31.62 -19.40 56.50
C THR A 117 -31.44 -19.67 55.00
N THR A 118 -30.54 -20.61 54.67
CA THR A 118 -30.89 -21.99 54.23
C THR A 118 -29.61 -22.81 54.08
#